data_AF-A0ABD0KMP4-F1
#
_entry.id   AF-A0ABD0KMP4-F1
#
_cell.length_a   1.000
_cell.length_b   1.000
_cell.length_c   1.000
_cell.angle_alpha   90.00
_cell.angle_beta   90.00
_cell.angle_gamma   90.00
#
_symmetry.space_group_name_H-M   'P 1'
#
loop_
_entity.id
_entity.type
_entity.pdbx_description
1 polymer ?
#
loop_
_entity_poly.entity_id
_entity_poly.type
_entity_poly.pdbx_seq_one_letter_code
_entity_poly.pdbx_strand_id
1 'polypeptide(L)'
;GAECDTTSVVQRVLRRLEEDRGTVVCRRHATPQYENVSADCPLDQVIISLLQRECVKPKYVEKGCHYMHLLDELHRTVEYSTLQKTALLHVLERLETNSDVIRVSDRCYYPV
;
A
#
# COMPACT_ATOMS: atom_id res chain seq x y z
N GLY A 1 16.08 -33.20 17.17
CA GLY A 1 16.24 -32.06 18.10
C GLY A 1 16.18 -30.82 17.26
N ALA A 2 15.36 -29.84 17.67
CA ALA A 2 14.88 -28.73 16.87
C ALA A 2 15.98 -27.99 16.07
N GLU A 3 16.06 -28.29 14.77
CA GLU A 3 16.32 -27.24 13.79
C GLU A 3 15.13 -26.28 13.94
N CYS A 4 15.32 -25.22 14.72
CA CYS A 4 14.46 -24.07 14.66
C CYS A 4 14.47 -23.64 13.20
N ASP A 5 13.41 -23.98 12.46
CA ASP A 5 13.30 -23.73 11.04
C ASP A 5 13.37 -22.21 10.83
N THR A 6 14.57 -21.73 10.52
CA THR A 6 14.89 -20.31 10.32
C THR A 6 13.92 -19.69 9.33
N THR A 7 13.44 -20.48 8.35
CA THR A 7 12.41 -20.10 7.39
C THR A 7 11.10 -19.70 8.08
N SER A 8 10.64 -20.49 9.05
CA SER A 8 9.42 -20.21 9.83
C SER A 8 9.53 -18.94 10.67
N VAL A 9 10.73 -18.62 11.17
CA VAL A 9 10.99 -17.39 11.93
C VAL A 9 10.97 -16.18 11.01
N VAL A 10 11.67 -16.24 9.88
CA VAL A 10 11.70 -15.16 8.88
C VAL A 10 10.30 -14.84 8.38
N GLN A 11 9.51 -15.85 8.01
CA GLN A 11 8.12 -15.66 7.56
C GLN A 11 7.25 -14.99 8.63
N ARG A 12 7.43 -15.37 9.91
CA ARG A 12 6.70 -14.75 11.02
C ARG A 12 7.08 -13.29 11.22
N VAL A 13 8.36 -12.96 11.08
CA VAL A 13 8.85 -11.57 11.17
C VAL A 13 8.33 -10.74 10.01
N LEU A 14 8.40 -11.24 8.78
CA LEU A 14 7.89 -10.54 7.59
C LEU A 14 6.39 -10.25 7.72
N ARG A 15 5.61 -11.23 8.17
CA ARG A 15 4.17 -11.04 8.40
C ARG A 15 3.89 -9.96 9.45
N ARG A 16 4.66 -9.92 10.55
CA ARG A 16 4.53 -8.86 11.56
C ARG A 16 4.92 -7.49 11.02
N LEU A 17 5.97 -7.39 10.22
CA LEU A 17 6.35 -6.12 9.58
C LEU A 17 5.23 -5.62 8.64
N GLU A 18 4.58 -6.53 7.92
CA GLU A 18 3.44 -6.24 7.06
C GLU A 18 2.19 -5.82 7.85
N GLU A 19 1.80 -6.61 8.86
CA GLU A 19 0.60 -6.38 9.68
C GLU A 19 0.73 -5.14 10.58
N ASP A 20 1.84 -5.02 11.31
CA ASP A 20 1.99 -4.01 12.37
C ASP A 20 2.51 -2.67 11.87
N ARG A 21 3.39 -2.68 10.84
CA ARG A 21 4.11 -1.47 10.39
C ARG A 21 3.84 -1.08 8.95
N GLY A 22 3.44 -2.03 8.09
CA GLY A 22 3.28 -1.77 6.67
C GLY A 22 4.58 -1.41 5.93
N THR A 23 5.75 -1.68 6.54
CA THR A 23 7.06 -1.39 5.95
C THR A 23 7.51 -2.48 4.98
N VAL A 24 6.81 -3.61 4.94
CA VAL A 24 7.03 -4.72 4.03
C VAL A 24 5.68 -5.17 3.51
N VAL A 25 5.59 -5.52 2.22
CA VAL A 25 4.36 -6.05 1.60
C VAL A 25 4.65 -7.30 0.80
N CYS A 26 3.72 -8.26 0.82
CA CYS A 26 3.79 -9.43 -0.03
C CYS A 26 3.09 -9.19 -1.37
N ARG A 27 3.86 -9.11 -2.45
CA ARG A 27 3.35 -9.09 -3.82
C ARG A 27 3.04 -10.50 -4.27
N ARG A 28 1.78 -10.74 -4.61
CA ARG A 28 1.30 -12.05 -5.02
C ARG A 28 1.51 -12.26 -6.52
N HIS A 29 2.57 -12.99 -6.84
CA HIS A 29 2.80 -13.59 -8.16
C HIS A 29 2.74 -15.13 -8.04
N ALA A 30 3.14 -15.84 -9.10
CA ALA A 30 3.30 -17.31 -9.07
C ALA A 30 4.26 -17.76 -7.94
N THR A 31 5.20 -16.89 -7.55
CA THR A 31 6.00 -17.02 -6.32
C THR A 31 5.83 -15.74 -5.50
N PRO A 32 5.46 -15.82 -4.21
CA PRO A 32 5.30 -14.64 -3.37
C PRO A 32 6.64 -13.92 -3.20
N GLN A 33 6.66 -12.62 -3.42
CA GLN A 33 7.83 -11.77 -3.25
C GLN A 33 7.53 -10.70 -2.21
N TYR A 34 8.42 -10.55 -1.25
CA TYR A 34 8.32 -9.48 -0.25
C TYR A 34 9.07 -8.25 -0.75
N GLU A 35 8.38 -7.11 -0.74
CA GLU A 35 8.92 -5.82 -1.14
C GLU A 35 9.04 -4.91 0.09
N ASN A 36 10.15 -4.18 0.18
CA ASN A 36 10.32 -3.13 1.18
C ASN A 36 9.58 -1.87 0.73
N VAL A 37 8.74 -1.32 1.60
CA VAL A 37 7.93 -0.14 1.32
C VAL A 37 8.76 1.11 1.62
N SER A 38 9.74 1.40 0.77
CA SER A 38 10.58 2.61 0.80
C SER A 38 10.17 3.63 -0.27
N ALA A 39 10.81 4.81 -0.27
CA ALA A 39 10.64 5.77 -1.36
C ALA A 39 10.97 5.12 -2.72
N ASP A 40 10.23 5.53 -3.75
CA ASP A 40 10.33 5.05 -5.14
C ASP A 40 10.04 3.55 -5.30
N CYS A 41 9.36 2.94 -4.33
CA CYS A 41 8.93 1.55 -4.48
C CYS A 41 7.82 1.44 -5.55
N PRO A 42 7.71 0.30 -6.26
CA PRO A 42 6.64 0.04 -7.22
C PRO A 42 5.23 0.42 -6.73
N LEU A 43 4.93 0.21 -5.45
CA LEU A 43 3.64 0.52 -4.86
C LEU A 43 3.30 2.03 -4.88
N ASP A 44 4.30 2.92 -4.82
CA ASP A 44 4.10 4.38 -4.90
C ASP A 44 3.43 4.76 -6.22
N GLN A 45 3.98 4.27 -7.35
CA GLN A 45 3.46 4.54 -8.68
C GLN A 45 2.07 3.94 -8.91
N VAL A 46 1.81 2.76 -8.33
CA VAL A 46 0.48 2.14 -8.39
C VAL A 46 -0.55 3.01 -7.66
N ILE A 47 -0.22 3.51 -6.46
CA ILE A 47 -1.13 4.36 -5.67
C ILE A 47 -1.36 5.72 -6.36
N ILE A 48 -0.31 6.36 -6.87
CA ILE A 48 -0.43 7.63 -7.60
C ILE A 48 -1.31 7.46 -8.84
N SER A 49 -1.06 6.43 -9.65
CA SER A 49 -1.86 6.13 -10.85
C SER A 49 -3.33 5.87 -10.52
N LEU A 50 -3.58 5.17 -9.40
CA LEU A 50 -4.92 4.90 -8.93
C LEU A 50 -5.62 6.19 -8.48
N LEU A 51 -4.93 7.05 -7.73
CA LEU A 51 -5.43 8.35 -7.32
C LEU A 51 -5.77 9.23 -8.53
N GLN A 52 -4.90 9.29 -9.53
CA GLN A 52 -5.13 10.02 -10.78
C GLN A 52 -6.38 9.49 -11.51
N ARG A 53 -6.56 8.16 -11.58
CA ARG A 53 -7.72 7.53 -12.20
C ARG A 53 -9.03 7.77 -11.44
N GLU A 54 -8.98 7.73 -10.11
CA GLU A 54 -10.19 7.85 -9.28
C GLU A 54 -10.59 9.31 -9.09
N CYS A 55 -9.65 10.23 -8.86
CA CYS A 55 -9.95 11.63 -8.54
C CYS A 55 -10.53 12.42 -9.73
N VAL A 56 -10.40 11.94 -10.97
CA VAL A 56 -11.09 12.56 -12.14
C VAL A 56 -12.59 12.23 -12.20
N LYS A 57 -13.07 11.25 -11.42
CA LYS A 57 -14.49 10.89 -11.41
C LYS A 57 -15.30 12.00 -10.72
N PRO A 58 -16.51 12.36 -11.22
CA PRO A 58 -17.31 13.45 -10.65
C PRO A 58 -17.56 13.36 -9.14
N LYS A 59 -17.60 12.14 -8.60
CA LYS A 59 -17.77 11.87 -7.16
C LYS A 59 -16.58 12.34 -6.29
N TYR A 60 -15.38 12.40 -6.86
CA TYR A 60 -14.12 12.57 -6.12
C TYR A 60 -13.35 13.85 -6.49
N VAL A 61 -13.74 14.52 -7.58
CA VAL A 61 -13.01 15.68 -8.15
C VAL A 61 -12.78 16.83 -7.16
N GLU A 62 -13.71 17.07 -6.23
CA GLU A 62 -13.59 18.14 -5.23
C GLU A 62 -13.11 17.66 -3.85
N LYS A 63 -13.19 16.35 -3.58
CA LYS A 63 -13.04 15.79 -2.21
C LYS A 63 -11.85 14.84 -2.07
N GLY A 64 -11.19 14.49 -3.17
CA GLY A 64 -10.22 13.41 -3.23
C GLY A 64 -10.86 12.03 -3.09
N CYS A 65 -10.00 11.02 -3.14
CA CYS A 65 -10.37 9.63 -3.01
C CYS A 65 -10.14 9.12 -1.58
N HIS A 66 -11.13 8.44 -1.02
CA HIS A 66 -11.02 7.85 0.32
C HIS A 66 -10.07 6.65 0.30
N TYR A 67 -9.15 6.54 1.28
CA TYR A 67 -8.13 5.46 1.26
C TYR A 67 -8.72 4.04 1.25
N MET A 68 -9.88 3.82 1.88
CA MET A 68 -10.54 2.50 1.80
C MET A 68 -10.99 2.16 0.38
N HIS A 69 -11.40 3.14 -0.42
CA HIS A 69 -11.73 2.89 -1.84
C HIS A 69 -10.48 2.55 -2.63
N LEU A 70 -9.34 3.21 -2.34
CA LEU A 70 -8.06 2.82 -2.92
C LEU A 70 -7.68 1.39 -2.55
N LEU A 71 -7.87 1.01 -1.28
CA LEU A 71 -7.62 -0.34 -0.80
C LEU A 71 -8.50 -1.37 -1.52
N ASP A 72 -9.79 -1.09 -1.67
CA ASP A 72 -10.73 -1.95 -2.40
C ASP A 72 -10.31 -2.14 -3.87
N GLU A 73 -9.86 -1.07 -4.53
CA GLU A 73 -9.36 -1.14 -5.91
C GLU A 73 -8.03 -1.91 -6.01
N LEU A 74 -7.12 -1.74 -5.05
CA LEU A 74 -5.87 -2.52 -4.96
C LEU A 74 -6.15 -4.00 -4.75
N HIS A 75 -7.14 -4.33 -3.91
CA HIS A 75 -7.53 -5.72 -3.63
C HIS A 75 -8.13 -6.44 -4.84
N ARG A 76 -8.63 -5.70 -5.84
CA ARG A 76 -9.07 -6.28 -7.12
C ARG A 76 -7.93 -6.69 -8.04
N THR A 77 -6.71 -6.24 -7.77
CA THR A 77 -5.52 -6.69 -8.51
C THR A 77 -5.00 -8.00 -7.92
N VAL A 78 -4.44 -8.87 -8.75
CA VAL A 78 -3.82 -10.11 -8.27
C VAL A 78 -2.66 -9.79 -7.31
N GLU A 79 -1.81 -8.85 -7.74
CA GLU A 79 -0.54 -8.50 -7.09
C GLU A 79 -0.70 -7.96 -5.66
N TYR A 80 -1.69 -7.08 -5.45
CA TYR A 80 -1.94 -6.42 -4.16
C TYR A 80 -3.22 -6.89 -3.48
N SER A 81 -3.75 -8.07 -3.86
CA SER A 81 -4.98 -8.65 -3.32
C SER A 81 -5.03 -8.80 -1.80
N THR A 82 -3.87 -8.80 -1.12
CA THR A 82 -3.76 -8.90 0.34
C THR A 82 -3.00 -7.77 0.99
N LEU A 83 -2.85 -6.65 0.28
CA LEU A 83 -2.22 -5.47 0.82
C LEU A 83 -2.91 -5.04 2.11
N GLN A 84 -2.15 -4.82 3.17
CA GLN A 84 -2.70 -4.36 4.44
C GLN A 84 -2.99 -2.85 4.38
N LYS A 85 -4.02 -2.42 5.10
CA LYS A 85 -4.35 -1.00 5.27
C LYS A 85 -3.16 -0.21 5.84
N THR A 86 -2.40 -0.80 6.76
CA THR A 86 -1.21 -0.19 7.38
C THR A 86 -0.17 0.17 6.33
N ALA A 87 0.09 -0.72 5.36
CA ALA A 87 1.00 -0.45 4.26
C ALA A 87 0.49 0.68 3.35
N LEU A 88 -0.79 0.67 2.97
CA LEU A 88 -1.37 1.75 2.17
C LEU A 88 -1.24 3.11 2.87
N LEU A 89 -1.56 3.19 4.16
CA LEU A 89 -1.43 4.42 4.93
C LEU A 89 0.03 4.86 5.07
N HIS A 90 0.94 3.92 5.26
CA HIS A 90 2.38 4.21 5.33
C HIS A 90 2.90 4.82 4.02
N VAL A 91 2.45 4.30 2.87
CA VAL A 91 2.79 4.89 1.56
C VAL A 91 2.18 6.28 1.40
N LEU A 92 0.88 6.45 1.72
CA LEU A 92 0.20 7.73 1.55
C LEU A 92 0.83 8.84 2.42
N GLU A 93 1.23 8.53 3.65
CA GLU A 93 1.94 9.47 4.53
C GLU A 93 3.31 9.87 3.95
N ARG A 94 4.04 8.92 3.38
CA ARG A 94 5.31 9.19 2.70
C ARG A 94 5.11 10.06 1.46
N LEU A 95 4.16 9.71 0.60
CA LEU A 95 3.85 10.48 -0.61
C LEU A 95 3.40 11.90 -0.28
N GLU A 96 2.66 12.08 0.82
CA GLU A 96 2.25 13.39 1.32
C GLU A 96 3.48 14.21 1.77
N THR A 97 4.42 13.57 2.48
CA THR A 97 5.68 14.20 2.90
C THR A 97 6.53 14.63 1.70
N ASN A 98 6.49 13.87 0.61
CA ASN A 98 7.21 14.15 -0.63
C ASN A 98 6.48 15.13 -1.56
N SER A 99 5.29 15.60 -1.19
CA SER A 99 4.43 16.46 -2.02
C SER A 99 3.92 15.83 -3.32
N ASP A 100 3.88 14.50 -3.40
CA ASP A 100 3.28 13.77 -4.53
C ASP A 100 1.74 13.67 -4.40
N VAL A 101 1.23 13.73 -3.17
CA VAL A 101 -0.21 13.72 -2.87
C VAL A 101 -0.54 14.73 -1.76
N ILE A 102 -1.77 15.19 -1.71
CA ILE A 102 -2.30 16.04 -0.65
C ILE A 102 -3.41 15.29 0.09
N ARG A 103 -3.35 15.30 1.43
CA ARG A 103 -4.46 14.88 2.27
C ARG A 103 -5.50 16.01 2.36
N VAL A 104 -6.62 15.85 1.66
CA VAL A 104 -7.70 16.85 1.60
C VAL A 104 -8.61 16.78 2.84
N SER A 105 -8.68 15.60 3.48
CA SER A 105 -9.35 15.39 4.76
C SER A 105 -8.74 14.19 5.48
N ASP A 106 -9.14 13.91 6.72
CA ASP A 106 -8.67 12.78 7.55
C ASP A 106 -8.49 11.45 6.79
N ARG A 107 -9.30 11.22 5.76
CA ARG A 107 -9.34 9.94 5.04
C ARG A 107 -9.25 10.04 3.52
N CYS A 108 -9.17 11.24 2.97
CA CYS A 108 -9.18 11.44 1.52
C CYS A 108 -7.89 12.09 1.02
N TYR A 109 -7.38 11.56 -0.10
CA TYR A 109 -6.14 11.98 -0.73
C TYR A 109 -6.40 12.42 -2.18
N TYR A 110 -5.59 13.35 -2.66
CA TYR A 110 -5.63 13.88 -4.02
C TYR A 110 -4.21 13.88 -4.59
N PRO A 111 -3.98 13.45 -5.84
CA PRO A 111 -2.65 13.51 -6.45
C PRO A 111 -2.27 14.96 -6.77
N VAL A 112 -1.00 15.33 -6.59
CA VAL A 112 -0.47 16.65 -6.98
C VAL A 112 -0.19 16.69 -8.49
#